data_AF-A0A2I0KX65-F1
#
_entry.id   AF-A0A2I0KX65-F1
#
_cell.length_a   1.000
_cell.length_b   1.000
_cell.length_c   1.000
_cell.angle_alpha   90.00
_cell.angle_beta   90.00
_cell.angle_gamma   90.00
#
_symmetry.space_group_name_H-M   'P 1'
#
loop_
_entity.id
_entity.type
_entity.pdbx_description
1 polymer ?
#
loop_
_entity_poly.entity_id
_entity_poly.type
_entity_poly.pdbx_seq_one_letter_code
_entity_poly.pdbx_strand_id
1 'polypeptide(L)'
;MASSELKELKVQLQKLLEKGFIWPSISTWGAPVLFVKKKDGSLRLYVIVFSKIDLRSGYHQLKIKDSDVPKTAFRTRHGHYEFLVMPFGLTNAPAAFMDLMNRVFQPYLDQFVVVFIDDILVYSRNRNEHEEHLRVVLKLS
;
A
#
# COMPACT_ATOMS: atom_id res chain seq x y z
N MET A 1 -7.81 13.11 0.79
CA MET A 1 -7.10 14.38 0.55
C MET A 1 -7.68 15.44 1.46
N ALA A 2 -6.82 16.20 2.14
CA ALA A 2 -7.23 17.31 3.00
C ALA A 2 -7.82 18.46 2.16
N SER A 3 -8.68 19.29 2.76
CA SER A 3 -9.34 20.43 2.08
C SER A 3 -8.35 21.41 1.44
N SER A 4 -7.15 21.55 2.01
CA SER A 4 -6.04 22.34 1.46
C SER A 4 -5.47 21.76 0.18
N GLU A 5 -5.31 20.43 0.10
CA GLU A 5 -4.76 19.74 -1.08
C GLU A 5 -5.70 19.84 -2.28
N LEU A 6 -7.01 19.74 -2.06
CA LEU A 6 -8.01 19.86 -3.13
C LEU A 6 -8.05 21.26 -3.76
N LYS A 7 -7.85 22.30 -2.95
CA LYS A 7 -7.74 23.67 -3.45
C LYS A 7 -6.48 23.85 -4.30
N GLU A 8 -5.36 23.36 -3.81
CA GLU A 8 -4.08 23.42 -4.55
C GLU A 8 -4.13 22.61 -5.85
N LEU A 9 -4.81 21.46 -5.85
CA LEU A 9 -5.05 20.64 -7.04
C LEU A 9 -5.75 21.39 -8.16
N LYS A 10 -6.85 22.07 -7.84
CA LYS A 10 -7.57 22.88 -8.83
C LYS A 10 -6.68 23.97 -9.41
N VAL A 11 -5.89 24.65 -8.57
CA VAL A 11 -4.98 25.72 -9.01
C VAL A 11 -3.89 25.17 -9.93
N GLN A 12 -3.28 24.04 -9.61
CA GLN A 12 -2.21 23.46 -10.43
C GLN A 12 -2.72 22.90 -11.75
N LEU A 13 -3.87 22.22 -11.76
CA LEU A 13 -4.50 21.74 -12.99
C LEU A 13 -4.85 22.89 -13.93
N GLN A 14 -5.43 23.98 -13.41
CA GLN A 14 -5.76 25.17 -14.20
C GLN A 14 -4.51 25.79 -14.84
N LYS A 15 -3.42 25.95 -14.07
CA LYS A 15 -2.14 26.46 -14.60
C LYS A 15 -1.54 25.55 -15.67
N LEU A 16 -1.70 24.24 -15.55
CA LEU A 16 -1.19 23.29 -16.55
C LEU A 16 -2.04 23.31 -17.83
N LEU A 17 -3.36 23.48 -17.71
CA LEU A 17 -4.27 23.68 -18.85
C LEU A 17 -3.96 24.97 -19.60
N GLU A 18 -3.80 26.10 -18.89
CA GLU A 18 -3.48 27.40 -19.48
C GLU A 18 -2.13 27.42 -20.21
N LYS A 19 -1.16 26.66 -19.71
CA LYS A 19 0.15 26.49 -20.37
C LYS A 19 0.10 25.52 -21.56
N GLY A 20 -1.02 24.84 -21.80
CA GLY A 20 -1.17 23.83 -22.83
C GLY A 20 -0.38 22.55 -22.56
N PHE A 21 0.02 22.28 -21.31
CA PHE A 21 0.81 21.10 -20.95
C PHE A 21 -0.05 19.85 -20.76
N ILE A 22 -1.34 20.00 -20.49
CA ILE A 22 -2.31 18.89 -20.32
C ILE A 22 -3.61 19.22 -21.05
N TRP A 23 -4.42 18.19 -21.31
CA TRP A 23 -5.73 18.28 -21.94
C TRP A 23 -6.72 17.30 -21.29
N PRO A 24 -8.03 17.61 -21.22
CA PRO A 24 -9.04 16.65 -20.76
C PRO A 24 -9.03 15.37 -21.60
N SER A 25 -8.97 14.21 -20.94
CA SER A 25 -8.87 12.89 -21.61
C SER A 25 -10.16 12.08 -21.44
N ILE A 26 -10.48 11.25 -22.44
CA ILE A 26 -11.54 10.21 -22.38
C ILE A 26 -10.95 8.79 -22.27
N SER A 27 -9.64 8.68 -22.02
CA SER A 27 -8.94 7.40 -21.87
C SER A 27 -9.51 6.57 -20.73
N THR A 28 -9.56 5.25 -20.91
CA THR A 28 -9.89 4.29 -19.84
C THR A 28 -8.75 4.08 -18.84
N TRP A 29 -7.54 4.57 -19.15
CA TRP A 29 -6.37 4.54 -18.29
C TRP A 29 -6.25 5.81 -17.45
N GLY A 30 -5.94 5.67 -16.16
CA GLY A 30 -5.68 6.79 -15.26
C GLY A 30 -4.69 6.41 -14.16
N ALA A 31 -3.70 7.27 -13.91
CA ALA A 31 -2.78 7.14 -12.79
C ALA A 31 -3.23 8.05 -11.64
N PRO A 32 -3.18 7.60 -10.38
CA PRO A 32 -3.45 8.47 -9.25
C PRO A 32 -2.37 9.56 -9.17
N VAL A 33 -2.80 10.75 -8.77
CA VAL A 33 -1.92 11.92 -8.62
C VAL A 33 -1.76 12.22 -7.14
N LEU A 34 -0.51 12.37 -6.69
CA LEU A 34 -0.19 12.78 -5.33
C LEU A 34 0.51 14.15 -5.32
N PHE A 35 0.37 14.84 -4.20
CA PHE A 35 1.12 16.06 -3.91
C PHE A 35 2.39 15.74 -3.15
N VAL A 36 3.52 16.24 -3.64
CA VAL A 36 4.77 16.23 -2.90
C VAL A 36 5.03 17.63 -2.36
N LYS A 37 5.27 17.74 -1.05
CA LYS A 37 5.68 18.99 -0.40
C LYS A 37 7.17 19.22 -0.63
N LYS A 38 7.51 20.36 -1.23
CA LYS A 38 8.89 20.78 -1.43
C LYS A 38 9.51 21.36 -0.17
N LYS A 39 10.84 21.54 -0.21
CA LYS A 39 11.63 22.27 0.81
C LYS A 39 11.10 23.70 1.07
N ASP A 40 10.52 24.34 0.05
CA ASP A 40 9.92 25.69 0.14
C ASP A 40 8.47 25.67 0.70
N GLY A 41 7.94 24.50 1.06
CA GLY A 41 6.58 24.31 1.56
C GLY A 41 5.50 24.23 0.48
N SER A 42 5.82 24.52 -0.79
CA SER A 42 4.87 24.40 -1.91
C SER A 42 4.60 22.94 -2.25
N LEU A 43 3.36 22.63 -2.63
CA LEU A 43 3.02 21.31 -3.16
C LEU A 43 3.30 21.30 -4.67
N ARG A 44 3.71 20.16 -5.24
CA ARG A 44 3.74 19.97 -6.70
C ARG A 44 3.01 18.69 -7.08
N LEU A 45 2.21 18.80 -8.13
CA LEU A 45 1.58 17.70 -8.83
C LEU A 45 2.67 16.85 -9.50
N TYR A 46 2.68 15.54 -9.24
CA TYR A 46 3.67 14.64 -9.84
C TYR A 46 2.99 13.38 -10.37
N VAL A 47 3.36 12.97 -11.59
CA VAL A 47 3.03 11.65 -12.14
C VAL A 47 4.11 10.69 -11.65
N ILE A 48 3.69 9.68 -10.91
CA ILE A 48 4.57 8.75 -10.17
C ILE A 48 4.41 7.34 -10.74
N VAL A 49 5.53 6.63 -10.87
CA VAL A 49 5.53 5.19 -11.17
C VAL A 49 5.05 4.48 -9.92
N PHE A 50 4.10 3.56 -10.07
CA PHE A 50 3.60 2.75 -8.97
C PHE A 50 3.66 1.26 -9.31
N SER A 51 3.93 0.45 -8.30
CA SER A 51 3.83 -0.99 -8.35
C SER A 51 2.99 -1.46 -7.17
N LYS A 52 2.06 -2.36 -7.44
CA LYS A 52 1.29 -3.06 -6.41
C LYS A 52 1.86 -4.47 -6.27
N ILE A 53 2.26 -4.84 -5.06
CA ILE A 53 2.72 -6.18 -4.70
C ILE A 53 1.62 -6.82 -3.84
N ASP A 54 1.18 -8.01 -4.24
CA ASP A 54 0.10 -8.76 -3.63
C ASP A 54 0.66 -9.88 -2.75
N LEU A 55 0.37 -9.84 -1.44
CA LEU A 55 0.84 -10.83 -0.46
C LEU A 55 -0.15 -11.98 -0.32
N ARG A 56 -0.46 -12.64 -1.44
CA ARG A 56 -1.44 -13.74 -1.56
C ARG A 56 -1.40 -14.84 -0.49
N SER A 57 -0.29 -15.00 0.22
CA SER A 57 -0.12 -16.01 1.27
C SER A 57 0.37 -15.43 2.60
N GLY A 58 0.28 -14.11 2.79
CA GLY A 58 0.81 -13.42 3.97
C GLY A 58 0.22 -13.93 5.29
N TYR A 59 -1.09 -14.20 5.34
CA TYR A 59 -1.72 -14.74 6.54
C TYR A 59 -1.17 -16.10 6.95
N HIS A 60 -0.88 -16.99 6.01
CA HIS A 60 -0.33 -18.31 6.30
C HIS A 60 1.12 -18.25 6.83
N GLN A 61 1.78 -17.10 6.78
CA GLN A 61 3.10 -16.88 7.38
C GLN A 61 3.01 -16.43 8.84
N LEU A 62 1.85 -15.95 9.29
CA LEU A 62 1.63 -15.53 10.68
C LEU A 62 1.28 -16.73 11.54
N LYS A 63 2.16 -17.05 12.50
CA LYS A 63 1.86 -18.06 13.54
C LYS A 63 0.78 -17.54 14.49
N ILE A 64 -0.17 -18.41 14.80
CA ILE A 64 -1.13 -18.14 15.88
C ILE A 64 -0.39 -18.35 17.21
N LYS A 65 -0.69 -17.49 18.19
CA LYS A 65 -0.18 -17.66 19.53
C LYS A 65 -0.64 -19.01 20.09
N ASP A 66 0.26 -19.78 20.70
CA ASP A 66 -0.04 -21.14 21.17
C ASP A 66 -1.29 -21.23 22.05
N SER A 67 -1.55 -20.19 22.88
CA SER A 67 -2.75 -20.11 23.72
C SER A 67 -4.07 -19.96 22.96
N ASP A 68 -4.02 -19.52 21.70
CA ASP A 68 -5.18 -19.24 20.84
C ASP A 68 -5.38 -20.31 19.75
N VAL A 69 -4.42 -21.22 19.53
CA VAL A 69 -4.52 -22.32 18.56
C VAL A 69 -5.80 -23.16 18.75
N PRO A 70 -6.19 -23.58 19.97
CA PRO A 70 -7.41 -24.37 20.18
C PRO A 70 -8.70 -23.65 19.77
N LYS A 71 -8.69 -22.31 19.69
CA LYS A 71 -9.85 -21.51 19.26
C LYS A 71 -10.09 -21.59 17.75
N THR A 72 -9.13 -22.10 17.00
CA THR A 72 -9.22 -22.29 15.54
C THR A 72 -9.60 -23.71 15.14
N ALA A 73 -10.05 -24.52 16.10
CA ALA A 73 -10.44 -25.89 15.86
C ALA A 73 -11.58 -26.00 14.85
N PHE A 74 -11.48 -26.94 13.94
CA PHE A 74 -12.51 -27.28 12.97
C PHE A 74 -12.66 -28.80 12.85
N ARG A 75 -13.87 -29.25 12.52
CA ARG A 75 -14.21 -30.67 12.42
C ARG A 75 -14.54 -31.05 10.99
N THR A 76 -14.05 -32.21 10.59
CA THR A 76 -14.38 -32.85 9.31
C THR A 76 -14.81 -34.29 9.55
N ARG A 77 -15.31 -34.96 8.51
CA ARG A 77 -15.54 -36.42 8.54
C ARG A 77 -14.27 -37.24 8.80
N HIS A 78 -13.08 -36.65 8.62
CA HIS A 78 -11.79 -37.31 8.78
C HIS A 78 -11.06 -36.90 10.06
N GLY A 79 -11.70 -36.18 10.98
CA GLY A 79 -11.09 -35.82 12.27
C GLY A 79 -11.33 -34.37 12.70
N HIS A 80 -10.65 -34.02 13.78
CA HIS A 80 -10.67 -32.70 14.41
C HIS A 80 -9.27 -32.10 14.32
N TYR A 81 -9.18 -30.87 13.81
CA TYR A 81 -7.91 -30.22 13.46
C TYR A 81 -7.91 -28.77 13.91
N GLU A 82 -6.73 -28.20 14.11
CA GLU A 82 -6.53 -26.81 14.53
C GLU A 82 -5.55 -26.13 13.57
N PHE A 83 -5.66 -24.82 13.40
CA PHE A 83 -4.72 -24.05 12.59
C PHE A 83 -3.54 -23.57 13.45
N LEU A 84 -2.31 -23.83 12.97
CA LEU A 84 -1.07 -23.33 13.59
C LEU A 84 -0.66 -21.94 13.08
N VAL A 85 -1.16 -21.60 11.89
CA VAL A 85 -0.96 -20.32 11.22
C VAL A 85 -2.30 -19.70 10.92
N MET A 86 -2.35 -18.38 10.78
CA MET A 86 -3.60 -17.63 10.65
C MET A 86 -4.39 -18.07 9.40
N PRO A 87 -5.57 -18.72 9.54
CA PRO A 87 -6.41 -19.05 8.41
C PRO A 87 -7.18 -17.83 7.93
N PHE A 88 -7.63 -17.88 6.68
CA PHE A 88 -8.56 -16.89 6.15
C PHE A 88 -9.87 -16.86 6.95
N GLY A 89 -10.45 -15.66 7.07
CA GLY A 89 -11.76 -15.46 7.71
C GLY A 89 -11.71 -15.16 9.22
N LEU A 90 -10.54 -15.15 9.86
CA LEU A 90 -10.44 -14.64 11.23
C LEU A 90 -10.62 -13.12 11.26
N THR A 91 -11.51 -12.63 12.13
CA THR A 91 -11.83 -11.19 12.26
C THR A 91 -10.61 -10.33 12.58
N ASN A 92 -9.68 -10.85 13.39
CA ASN A 92 -8.48 -10.12 13.80
C ASN A 92 -7.30 -10.30 12.82
N ALA A 93 -7.44 -11.10 11.77
CA ALA A 93 -6.36 -11.37 10.85
C ALA A 93 -5.82 -10.12 10.13
N PRO A 94 -6.68 -9.23 9.58
CA PRO A 94 -6.21 -8.01 8.93
C PRO A 94 -5.47 -7.08 9.91
N ALA A 95 -5.93 -6.97 11.15
CA ALA A 95 -5.32 -6.08 12.14
C ALA A 95 -3.93 -6.58 12.59
N ALA A 96 -3.80 -7.88 12.85
CA ALA A 96 -2.52 -8.49 13.19
C ALA A 96 -1.51 -8.43 12.03
N PHE A 97 -2.00 -8.65 10.80
CA PHE A 97 -1.16 -8.53 9.61
C PHE A 97 -0.72 -7.09 9.37
N MET A 98 -1.63 -6.11 9.49
CA MET A 98 -1.29 -4.69 9.39
C MET A 98 -0.28 -4.26 10.46
N ASP A 99 -0.37 -4.73 11.71
CA ASP A 99 0.62 -4.42 12.75
C ASP A 99 2.02 -4.97 12.39
N LEU A 100 2.09 -6.22 11.93
CA LEU A 100 3.36 -6.79 11.45
C LEU A 100 3.95 -5.95 10.30
N MET A 101 3.14 -5.65 9.30
CA MET A 101 3.58 -4.90 8.14
C MET A 101 4.00 -3.48 8.49
N ASN A 102 3.27 -2.83 9.40
CA ASN A 102 3.64 -1.51 9.89
C ASN A 102 5.00 -1.52 10.61
N ARG A 103 5.36 -2.60 11.29
CA ARG A 103 6.69 -2.75 11.93
C ARG A 103 7.79 -3.01 10.91
N VAL A 104 7.56 -3.87 9.92
CA VAL A 104 8.56 -4.21 8.88
C VAL A 104 8.84 -3.01 7.97
N PHE A 105 7.79 -2.32 7.53
CA PHE A 105 7.91 -1.19 6.61
C PHE A 105 8.00 0.17 7.31
N GLN A 106 8.05 0.21 8.65
CA GLN A 106 8.06 1.44 9.46
C GLN A 106 8.99 2.55 8.93
N PRO A 107 10.23 2.26 8.47
CA PRO A 107 11.14 3.30 7.96
C PRO A 107 10.73 3.87 6.59
N TYR A 108 9.88 3.16 5.85
CA TYR A 108 9.54 3.43 4.45
C TYR A 108 8.08 3.85 4.24
N LEU A 109 7.23 3.66 5.26
CA LEU A 109 5.86 4.12 5.28
C LEU A 109 5.79 5.63 5.04
N ASP A 110 4.83 6.03 4.21
CA ASP A 110 4.58 7.43 3.80
C ASP A 110 5.75 8.14 3.09
N GLN A 111 6.88 7.45 2.87
CA GLN A 111 7.97 7.93 2.03
C GLN A 111 7.81 7.46 0.58
N PHE A 112 7.76 6.13 0.40
CA PHE A 112 7.59 5.49 -0.90
C PHE A 112 6.79 4.17 -0.83
N VAL A 113 6.34 3.75 0.37
CA VAL A 113 5.52 2.56 0.59
C VAL A 113 4.22 2.95 1.28
N VAL A 114 3.11 2.42 0.79
CA VAL A 114 1.82 2.36 1.50
C VAL A 114 1.44 0.90 1.64
N VAL A 115 1.12 0.46 2.85
CA VAL A 115 0.58 -0.89 3.08
C VAL A 115 -0.90 -0.81 3.35
N PHE A 116 -1.67 -1.67 2.69
CA PHE A 116 -3.09 -1.84 2.95
C PHE A 116 -3.49 -3.31 2.93
N ILE A 117 -3.73 -3.89 4.10
CA ILE A 117 -4.10 -5.30 4.26
C ILE A 117 -3.09 -6.19 3.50
N ASP A 118 -3.47 -6.78 2.37
CA ASP A 118 -2.67 -7.72 1.60
C ASP A 118 -1.84 -7.06 0.48
N ASP A 119 -2.01 -5.75 0.29
CA ASP A 119 -1.37 -4.98 -0.78
C ASP A 119 -0.25 -4.09 -0.23
N ILE A 120 0.93 -4.19 -0.84
CA ILE A 120 1.99 -3.19 -0.71
C ILE A 120 2.00 -2.34 -1.97
N LEU A 121 1.73 -1.05 -1.82
CA LEU A 121 1.86 -0.07 -2.88
C LEU A 121 3.21 0.64 -2.75
N VAL A 122 4.06 0.48 -3.74
CA VAL A 122 5.33 1.22 -3.86
C VAL A 122 5.14 2.33 -4.89
N TYR A 123 5.50 3.56 -4.56
CA TYR A 123 5.38 4.70 -5.47
C TYR A 123 6.69 5.50 -5.53
N SER A 124 7.03 6.05 -6.70
CA SER A 124 8.33 6.71 -6.94
C SER A 124 8.27 7.75 -8.06
N ARG A 125 9.20 8.71 -8.08
CA ARG A 125 9.14 9.86 -8.99
C ARG A 125 9.60 9.54 -10.41
N ASN A 126 10.43 8.52 -10.56
CA ASN A 126 10.95 8.06 -11.85
C ASN A 126 11.29 6.56 -11.78
N ARG A 127 11.54 5.95 -12.94
CA ARG A 127 11.80 4.52 -13.06
C ARG A 127 13.06 4.06 -12.31
N ASN A 128 14.15 4.82 -12.38
CA ASN A 128 15.41 4.45 -11.73
C ASN A 128 15.27 4.42 -10.20
N GLU A 129 14.64 5.45 -9.63
CA GLU A 129 14.30 5.50 -8.20
C GLU A 129 13.33 4.38 -7.83
N HIS A 130 12.37 4.06 -8.70
CA HIS A 130 11.42 2.97 -8.49
C HIS A 130 12.08 1.59 -8.43
N GLU A 131 13.07 1.33 -9.28
CA GLU A 131 13.83 0.08 -9.26
C GLU A 131 14.61 -0.10 -7.94
N GLU A 132 15.19 0.97 -7.40
CA GLU A 132 15.84 0.93 -6.07
C GLU A 132 14.82 0.72 -4.94
N HIS A 133 13.69 1.44 -4.96
CA HIS A 133 12.62 1.25 -3.97
C HIS A 133 12.04 -0.17 -4.00
N LEU A 134 11.81 -0.72 -5.19
CA LEU A 134 11.38 -2.10 -5.36
C LEU A 134 12.42 -3.08 -4.83
N ARG A 135 13.71 -2.85 -5.10
CA ARG A 135 14.79 -3.70 -4.58
C ARG A 135 14.84 -3.69 -3.05
N VAL A 136 14.59 -2.55 -2.41
CA VAL A 136 14.51 -2.46 -0.95
C VAL A 136 13.31 -3.25 -0.41
N VAL A 137 12.12 -3.04 -0.99
CA VAL A 137 10.89 -3.71 -0.56
C VAL A 137 10.98 -5.23 -0.76
N LEU A 138 11.48 -5.68 -1.91
CA LEU A 138 11.62 -7.10 -2.23
C LEU A 138 12.70 -7.83 -1.43
N LYS A 139 13.63 -7.11 -0.79
CA LYS A 139 14.60 -7.70 0.14
C LYS A 139 14.05 -7.87 1.55
N LEU A 140 13.00 -7.14 1.90
CA LEU A 140 12.35 -7.16 3.20
C LEU A 140 11.16 -8.13 3.25
N SER A 141 10.55 -8.39 2.09
CA SER A 141 9.54 -9.43 1.88
C SER A 141 10.17 -10.81 1.78
#